data_AF-A0A5B0RQM9-F1
#
_entry.id   AF-A0A5B0RQM9-F1
#
_cell.length_a   1.000
_cell.length_b   1.000
_cell.length_c   1.000
_cell.angle_alpha   90.00
_cell.angle_beta   90.00
_cell.angle_gamma   90.00
#
_symmetry.space_group_name_H-M   'P 1'
#
loop_
_entity.id
_entity.type
_entity.pdbx_description
1 polymer ?
#
loop_
_entity_poly.entity_id
_entity_poly.type
_entity_poly.pdbx_seq_one_letter_code
_entity_poly.pdbx_strand_id
1 'polypeptide(L)'
;MNNAPLWIIEAMVSQGFESFPGTCRRKISAIDGADYPGMRRAPIQQIKARKKHLSEIRKGFLPTLRQLLADLIVAQDLVDPQKEPKYPDVREINRITCRIVDMLREIRYAASTIALTEPQAPEDEDHEYGILKRYRTKALVEKLRYMIRYPLRESLGYHGDFFEQWKNSKERVVKRRFDYPGLLIATATAFHFIDEIIEWLKKSDFGVLQETWKAALDGYEDRMTALLNRLNPTIRSEHERGPASAHSETRLSQSEANNLVGHEEDQLGNFVASDTSPVLPRPRARLLKLLLSVLLLGKLARILFNKLLITPISRPGFTLDSQMSSAQIDYLTNQTRSVFFSIWNLADMLATLYDLDRLENLEAAQHDLDKILGYFDSSIRLLSLHLVPSHPNLQPGLPASENIFKHRFSLLIDQFHLAAQNLTNDLKRFTDLDRN
;
A
#
# COMPACT_ATOMS: atom_id res chain seq x y z
N MET A 1 5.32 28.75 36.92
CA MET A 1 6.58 28.56 36.15
C MET A 1 7.17 29.85 35.56
N ASN A 2 6.46 31.00 35.58
CA ASN A 2 6.93 32.23 34.92
C ASN A 2 8.23 32.83 35.50
N ASN A 3 8.63 32.45 36.72
CA ASN A 3 9.81 33.02 37.40
C ASN A 3 11.01 32.05 37.53
N ALA A 4 10.98 30.88 36.87
CA ALA A 4 12.14 29.99 36.87
C ALA A 4 13.32 30.61 36.09
N PRO A 5 14.56 30.52 36.59
CA PRO A 5 15.77 30.87 35.86
C PRO A 5 15.87 30.14 34.51
N LEU A 6 16.38 30.81 33.48
CA LEU A 6 16.41 30.29 32.11
C LEU A 6 17.17 28.95 32.00
N TRP A 7 18.29 28.81 32.73
CA TRP A 7 19.10 27.58 32.73
C TRP A 7 18.35 26.35 33.27
N ILE A 8 17.39 26.54 34.20
CA ILE A 8 16.52 25.45 34.68
C ILE A 8 15.60 25.01 33.54
N ILE A 9 15.03 25.95 32.81
CA ILE A 9 14.13 25.67 31.70
C ILE A 9 14.90 25.00 30.56
N GLU A 10 16.12 25.43 30.27
CA GLU A 10 17.00 24.77 29.31
C GLU A 10 17.24 23.30 29.68
N ALA A 11 17.52 23.01 30.96
CA ALA A 11 17.66 21.63 31.44
C ALA A 11 16.36 20.81 31.31
N MET A 12 15.20 21.43 31.55
CA MET A 12 13.89 20.79 31.33
C MET A 12 13.63 20.48 29.86
N VAL A 13 14.03 21.38 28.94
CA VAL A 13 13.94 21.13 27.49
C VAL A 13 14.83 19.94 27.10
N SER A 14 16.09 19.93 27.54
CA SER A 14 17.02 18.81 27.33
C SER A 14 16.40 17.49 27.79
N GLN A 15 15.91 17.45 29.03
CA GLN A 15 15.26 16.26 29.60
C GLN A 15 14.01 15.85 28.81
N GLY A 16 13.22 16.83 28.34
CA GLY A 16 12.06 16.60 27.50
C GLY A 16 12.43 15.86 26.22
N PHE A 17 13.44 16.35 25.49
CA PHE A 17 13.93 15.71 24.27
C PHE A 17 14.56 14.33 24.52
N GLU A 18 15.37 14.20 25.56
CA GLU A 18 15.97 12.91 25.98
C GLU A 18 14.92 11.85 26.33
N SER A 19 13.72 12.26 26.76
CA SER A 19 12.63 11.35 27.07
C SER A 19 11.92 10.78 25.82
N PHE A 20 12.01 11.45 24.66
CA PHE A 20 11.23 11.07 23.48
C PHE A 20 11.58 9.71 22.90
N PRO A 21 12.86 9.26 22.81
CA PRO A 21 13.17 7.91 22.38
C PRO A 21 12.46 6.83 23.20
N GLY A 22 12.41 6.99 24.53
CA GLY A 22 11.69 6.08 25.43
C GLY A 22 10.18 6.19 25.25
N THR A 23 9.66 7.42 25.24
CA THR A 23 8.22 7.69 25.06
C THR A 23 7.71 7.11 23.73
N CYS A 24 8.39 7.35 22.62
CA CYS A 24 8.01 6.85 21.29
C CYS A 24 8.12 5.33 21.14
N ARG A 25 8.96 4.66 21.95
CA ARG A 25 9.04 3.19 21.98
C ARG A 25 7.93 2.51 22.78
N ARG A 26 7.18 3.25 23.61
CA ARG A 26 6.08 2.67 24.42
C ARG A 26 5.02 2.07 23.51
N LYS A 27 4.65 0.82 23.80
CA LYS A 27 3.62 0.09 23.07
C LYS A 27 2.24 0.70 23.31
N ILE A 28 1.38 0.62 22.29
CA ILE A 28 -0.06 0.71 22.47
C ILE A 28 -0.49 -0.66 23.00
N SER A 29 -0.83 -0.76 24.28
CA SER A 29 -1.20 -2.00 24.97
C SER A 29 -2.66 -1.96 25.42
N ALA A 30 -3.25 -3.14 25.65
CA ALA A 30 -4.55 -3.21 26.31
C ALA A 30 -4.50 -2.50 27.66
N ILE A 31 -5.61 -1.87 28.04
CA ILE A 31 -5.77 -1.23 29.35
C ILE A 31 -6.35 -2.30 30.28
N ASP A 32 -5.66 -2.59 31.39
CA ASP A 32 -6.20 -3.50 32.41
C ASP A 32 -7.46 -2.89 33.04
N GLY A 33 -8.49 -3.71 33.20
CA GLY A 33 -9.80 -3.25 33.66
C GLY A 33 -9.87 -2.69 35.07
N ALA A 34 -8.77 -2.79 35.83
CA ALA A 34 -8.63 -2.26 37.17
C ALA A 34 -8.28 -0.75 37.20
N ASP A 35 -7.65 -0.22 36.14
CA ASP A 35 -7.08 1.15 36.17
C ASP A 35 -8.09 2.26 35.83
N TYR A 36 -9.28 1.92 35.30
CA TYR A 36 -10.28 2.92 34.89
C TYR A 36 -11.72 2.51 35.25
N PRO A 37 -12.41 3.22 36.16
CA PRO A 37 -13.78 2.94 36.56
C PRO A 37 -14.77 3.36 35.46
N GLY A 38 -14.86 2.54 34.42
CA GLY A 38 -15.80 2.71 33.31
C GLY A 38 -16.07 1.43 32.53
N MET A 39 -15.47 0.31 32.93
CA MET A 39 -15.41 -0.90 32.10
C MET A 39 -16.70 -1.74 32.08
N ARG A 40 -17.72 -1.39 32.87
CA ARG A 40 -19.07 -1.98 32.78
C ARG A 40 -20.04 -1.04 32.05
N ARG A 41 -19.65 -0.52 30.89
CA ARG A 41 -20.59 0.18 30.00
C ARG A 41 -21.36 -0.84 29.17
N ALA A 42 -22.66 -0.61 28.98
CA ALA A 42 -23.46 -1.38 28.03
C ALA A 42 -22.83 -1.31 26.62
N PRO A 43 -22.95 -2.37 25.78
CA PRO A 43 -22.28 -2.47 24.48
C PRO A 43 -22.44 -1.23 23.57
N ILE A 44 -23.64 -0.65 23.52
CA ILE A 44 -23.94 0.56 22.73
C ILE A 44 -23.11 1.76 23.19
N GLN A 45 -22.94 1.94 24.51
CA GLN A 45 -22.16 3.05 25.07
C GLN A 45 -20.65 2.86 24.80
N GLN A 46 -20.18 1.62 24.75
CA GLN A 46 -18.80 1.32 24.35
C GLN A 46 -18.55 1.68 22.89
N ILE A 47 -19.45 1.27 21.98
CA ILE A 47 -19.38 1.61 20.55
C ILE A 47 -19.38 3.13 20.36
N LYS A 48 -20.27 3.86 21.05
CA LYS A 48 -20.33 5.33 20.99
C LYS A 48 -19.03 5.97 21.48
N ALA A 49 -18.47 5.47 22.58
CA ALA A 49 -17.20 5.96 23.13
C ALA A 49 -16.03 5.71 22.16
N ARG A 50 -15.93 4.51 21.56
CA ARG A 50 -14.89 4.20 20.57
C ARG A 50 -15.01 5.07 19.32
N LYS A 51 -16.23 5.31 18.82
CA LYS A 51 -16.47 6.27 17.70
C LYS A 51 -16.04 7.69 18.07
N LYS A 52 -16.27 8.11 19.32
CA LYS A 52 -15.80 9.41 19.81
C LYS A 52 -14.28 9.49 19.78
N HIS A 53 -13.58 8.50 20.32
CA HIS A 53 -12.12 8.45 20.30
C HIS A 53 -11.54 8.42 18.89
N LEU A 54 -12.16 7.72 17.94
CA LEU A 54 -11.76 7.78 16.53
C LEU A 54 -11.89 9.20 15.97
N SER A 55 -12.98 9.90 16.31
CA SER A 55 -13.16 11.29 15.91
C SER A 55 -12.13 12.21 16.56
N GLU A 56 -11.79 12.00 17.84
CA GLU A 56 -10.77 12.75 18.56
C GLU A 56 -9.38 12.54 17.96
N ILE A 57 -8.99 11.30 17.63
CA ILE A 57 -7.73 11.02 16.91
C ILE A 57 -7.68 11.80 15.60
N ARG A 58 -8.72 11.70 14.76
CA ARG A 58 -8.73 12.32 13.42
C ARG A 58 -8.78 13.84 13.46
N LYS A 59 -9.67 14.41 14.27
CA LYS A 59 -10.02 15.86 14.22
C LYS A 59 -9.33 16.69 15.31
N GLY A 60 -8.81 16.04 16.35
CA GLY A 60 -8.19 16.71 17.50
C GLY A 60 -6.72 16.37 17.62
N PHE A 61 -6.41 15.13 18.01
CA PHE A 61 -5.07 14.76 18.45
C PHE A 61 -4.03 14.81 17.33
N LEU A 62 -4.30 14.21 16.16
CA LEU A 62 -3.36 14.21 15.04
C LEU A 62 -3.11 15.64 14.48
N PRO A 63 -4.15 16.46 14.21
CA PRO A 63 -3.94 17.85 13.82
C PRO A 63 -3.16 18.66 14.88
N THR A 64 -3.44 18.45 16.16
CA THR A 64 -2.73 19.16 17.24
C THR A 64 -1.27 18.74 17.31
N LEU A 65 -0.96 17.44 17.20
CA LEU A 65 0.42 16.94 17.16
C LEU A 65 1.18 17.55 15.98
N ARG A 66 0.53 17.62 14.81
CA ARG A 66 1.09 18.26 13.63
C ARG A 66 1.41 19.73 13.88
N GLN A 67 0.49 20.47 14.50
CA GLN A 67 0.71 21.88 14.83
C GLN A 67 1.85 22.06 15.84
N LEU A 68 1.95 21.22 16.87
CA LEU A 68 3.03 21.29 17.86
C LEU A 68 4.42 21.11 17.22
N LEU A 69 4.54 20.24 16.22
CA LEU A 69 5.78 20.09 15.45
C LEU A 69 6.09 21.34 14.60
N ALA A 70 5.08 21.98 14.01
CA ALA A 70 5.26 23.24 13.30
C ALA A 70 5.66 24.37 14.27
N ASP A 71 5.06 24.41 15.45
CA ASP A 71 5.39 25.37 16.50
C ASP A 71 6.83 25.17 17.00
N LEU A 72 7.37 23.94 17.02
CA LEU A 72 8.79 23.70 17.33
C LEU A 72 9.72 24.36 16.32
N ILE A 73 9.42 24.30 15.02
CA ILE A 73 10.22 24.97 13.98
C ILE A 73 10.25 26.48 14.25
N VAL A 74 9.10 27.08 14.57
CA VAL A 74 9.00 28.51 14.86
C VAL A 74 9.74 28.87 16.16
N ALA A 75 9.49 28.13 17.24
CA ALA A 75 10.09 28.40 18.55
C ALA A 75 11.60 28.20 18.57
N GLN A 76 12.14 27.33 17.70
CA GLN A 76 13.58 27.13 17.52
C GLN A 76 14.23 28.10 16.52
N ASP A 77 13.48 29.07 15.98
CA ASP A 77 13.96 30.04 14.98
C ASP A 77 14.48 29.36 13.70
N LEU A 78 13.79 28.29 13.27
CA LEU A 78 14.18 27.45 12.12
C LEU A 78 13.38 27.76 10.85
N VAL A 79 12.62 28.87 10.80
CA VAL A 79 11.74 29.20 9.66
C VAL A 79 12.52 29.57 8.40
N ASP A 80 13.70 30.20 8.55
CA ASP A 80 14.54 30.65 7.43
C ASP A 80 15.84 29.84 7.39
N PRO A 81 15.99 28.90 6.42
CA PRO A 81 17.19 28.08 6.26
C PRO A 81 18.47 28.88 6.01
N GLN A 82 18.35 30.12 5.54
CA GLN A 82 19.48 30.99 5.18
C GLN A 82 19.93 31.86 6.35
N LYS A 83 19.17 31.91 7.45
CA LYS A 83 19.55 32.63 8.67
C LYS A 83 20.09 31.64 9.70
N GLU A 84 21.25 31.96 10.28
CA GLU A 84 21.68 31.28 11.49
C GLU A 84 20.63 31.53 12.59
N PRO A 85 20.05 30.48 13.22
CA PRO A 85 19.10 30.64 14.31
C PRO A 85 19.76 31.38 15.46
N LYS A 86 19.22 32.54 15.87
CA LYS A 86 19.91 33.38 16.86
C LYS A 86 19.32 33.25 18.25
N TYR A 87 17.99 33.13 18.37
CA TYR A 87 17.30 33.21 19.67
C TYR A 87 16.07 32.28 19.78
N PRO A 88 16.27 30.97 19.95
CA PRO A 88 15.21 30.03 20.34
C PRO A 88 14.45 30.48 21.59
N ASP A 89 13.12 30.42 21.54
CA ASP A 89 12.25 30.64 22.70
C ASP A 89 12.20 29.37 23.56
N VAL A 90 13.15 29.28 24.48
CA VAL A 90 13.30 28.12 25.39
C VAL A 90 12.03 27.83 26.19
N ARG A 91 11.27 28.86 26.59
CA ARG A 91 10.05 28.68 27.39
C ARG A 91 8.97 28.04 26.55
N GLU A 92 8.82 28.50 25.32
CA GLU A 92 7.85 27.95 24.39
C GLU A 92 8.25 26.53 23.94
N ILE A 93 9.53 26.28 23.68
CA ILE A 93 10.03 24.93 23.37
C ILE A 93 9.68 23.97 24.52
N ASN A 94 9.94 24.34 25.78
CA ASN A 94 9.58 23.50 26.93
C ASN A 94 8.07 23.22 27.01
N ARG A 95 7.24 24.25 26.76
CA ARG A 95 5.78 24.09 26.74
C ARG A 95 5.36 23.11 25.65
N ILE A 96 5.92 23.24 24.45
CA ILE A 96 5.62 22.38 23.31
C ILE A 96 6.05 20.93 23.59
N THR A 97 7.27 20.70 24.08
CA THR A 97 7.77 19.34 24.37
C THR A 97 6.90 18.62 25.41
N CYS A 98 6.49 19.30 26.49
CA CYS A 98 5.53 18.75 27.45
C CYS A 98 4.19 18.37 26.79
N ARG A 99 3.64 19.26 25.95
CA ARG A 99 2.36 19.00 25.26
C ARG A 99 2.45 17.84 24.28
N ILE A 100 3.60 17.63 23.61
CA ILE A 100 3.81 16.47 22.74
C ILE A 100 3.78 15.17 23.56
N VAL A 101 4.41 15.13 24.74
CA VAL A 101 4.37 13.95 25.62
C VAL A 101 2.94 13.61 26.02
N ASP A 102 2.16 14.61 26.43
CA ASP A 102 0.75 14.44 26.79
C ASP A 102 -0.09 13.99 25.59
N MET A 103 0.10 14.61 24.42
CA MET A 103 -0.60 14.25 23.19
C MET A 103 -0.34 12.79 22.79
N LEU A 104 0.91 12.32 22.94
CA LEU A 104 1.24 10.93 22.69
C LEU A 104 0.59 9.99 23.71
N ARG A 105 0.37 10.41 24.95
CA ARG A 105 -0.39 9.64 25.94
C ARG A 105 -1.86 9.51 25.52
N GLU A 106 -2.49 10.62 25.12
CA GLU A 106 -3.88 10.66 24.66
C GLU A 106 -4.10 9.80 23.41
N ILE A 107 -3.21 9.89 22.41
CA ILE A 107 -3.28 9.08 21.19
C ILE A 107 -3.20 7.58 21.53
N ARG A 108 -2.25 7.17 22.40
CA ARG A 108 -2.12 5.76 22.79
C ARG A 108 -3.36 5.29 23.55
N TYR A 109 -3.85 6.07 24.51
CA TYR A 109 -5.03 5.74 25.29
C TYR A 109 -6.26 5.56 24.40
N ALA A 110 -6.50 6.49 23.48
CA ALA A 110 -7.59 6.41 22.52
C ALA A 110 -7.45 5.17 21.62
N ALA A 111 -6.26 4.92 21.06
CA ALA A 111 -6.01 3.76 20.21
C ALA A 111 -6.21 2.42 20.94
N SER A 112 -5.73 2.31 22.17
CA SER A 112 -5.94 1.14 23.04
C SER A 112 -7.43 0.91 23.34
N THR A 113 -8.18 1.99 23.61
CA THR A 113 -9.62 1.90 23.86
C THR A 113 -10.40 1.43 22.63
N ILE A 114 -10.00 1.89 21.45
CA ILE A 114 -10.62 1.53 20.18
C ILE A 114 -10.38 0.06 19.84
N ALA A 115 -9.13 -0.39 19.87
CA ALA A 115 -8.73 -1.65 19.25
C ALA A 115 -8.45 -2.81 20.20
N LEU A 116 -8.11 -2.54 21.48
CA LEU A 116 -7.54 -3.55 22.38
C LEU A 116 -8.35 -3.76 23.67
N THR A 117 -9.28 -2.87 23.99
CA THR A 117 -10.08 -2.95 25.22
C THR A 117 -11.30 -3.84 25.00
N GLU A 118 -11.44 -4.90 25.78
CA GLU A 118 -12.56 -5.86 25.68
C GLU A 118 -13.88 -5.31 26.28
N PRO A 119 -15.05 -5.82 25.85
CA PRO A 119 -15.25 -6.78 24.76
C PRO A 119 -15.14 -6.15 23.36
N GLN A 120 -14.52 -6.85 22.43
CA GLN A 120 -14.53 -6.56 20.99
C GLN A 120 -15.45 -7.53 20.26
N ALA A 121 -16.10 -7.08 19.19
CA ALA A 121 -16.84 -7.99 18.32
C ALA A 121 -15.86 -8.97 17.63
N PRO A 122 -16.25 -10.24 17.41
CA PRO A 122 -15.53 -11.16 16.53
C PRO A 122 -15.36 -10.59 15.12
N GLU A 123 -14.31 -11.00 14.42
CA GLU A 123 -13.93 -10.46 13.09
C GLU A 123 -14.90 -10.87 11.98
N ASP A 124 -15.62 -11.96 12.18
CA ASP A 124 -16.67 -12.50 11.33
C ASP A 124 -18.05 -11.88 11.60
N GLU A 125 -18.24 -11.25 12.76
CA GLU A 125 -19.52 -10.71 13.21
C GLU A 125 -19.57 -9.16 13.24
N ASP A 126 -18.51 -8.48 12.78
CA ASP A 126 -18.38 -7.02 12.90
C ASP A 126 -18.83 -6.22 11.66
N HIS A 127 -19.60 -6.83 10.76
CA HIS A 127 -20.04 -6.21 9.50
C HIS A 127 -20.74 -4.84 9.70
N GLU A 128 -21.55 -4.69 10.75
CA GLU A 128 -22.26 -3.43 11.05
C GLU A 128 -21.42 -2.36 11.79
N TYR A 129 -20.16 -2.65 12.12
CA TYR A 129 -19.34 -1.78 12.97
C TYR A 129 -18.69 -0.61 12.20
N GLY A 130 -18.76 -0.60 10.87
CA GLY A 130 -18.19 0.44 10.01
C GLY A 130 -16.71 0.67 10.31
N ILE A 131 -16.30 1.90 10.62
CA ILE A 131 -14.90 2.22 10.96
C ILE A 131 -14.36 1.52 12.23
N LEU A 132 -15.24 0.91 13.04
CA LEU A 132 -14.85 0.11 14.20
C LEU A 132 -14.61 -1.37 13.89
N LYS A 133 -14.80 -1.80 12.64
CA LYS A 133 -14.36 -3.12 12.17
C LYS A 133 -12.92 -3.39 12.61
N ARG A 134 -12.65 -4.60 13.08
CA ARG A 134 -11.32 -5.03 13.53
C ARG A 134 -10.25 -4.86 12.47
N TYR A 135 -10.58 -5.10 11.19
CA TYR A 135 -9.73 -4.77 10.04
C TYR A 135 -9.21 -3.32 10.10
N ARG A 136 -10.11 -2.36 10.33
CA ARG A 136 -9.77 -0.93 10.41
C ARG A 136 -9.04 -0.58 11.70
N THR A 137 -9.48 -1.10 12.84
CA THR A 137 -8.89 -0.72 14.13
C THR A 137 -7.49 -1.31 14.33
N LYS A 138 -7.23 -2.54 13.88
CA LYS A 138 -5.88 -3.12 13.83
C LYS A 138 -4.95 -2.29 12.94
N ALA A 139 -5.38 -1.99 11.71
CA ALA A 139 -4.59 -1.19 10.78
C ALA A 139 -4.28 0.23 11.31
N LEU A 140 -5.24 0.86 12.00
CA LEU A 140 -5.03 2.14 12.67
C LEU A 140 -3.93 2.07 13.73
N VAL A 141 -3.95 1.03 14.59
CA VAL A 141 -2.93 0.85 15.62
C VAL A 141 -1.55 0.66 15.01
N GLU A 142 -1.42 -0.13 13.94
CA GLU A 142 -0.15 -0.31 13.24
C GLU A 142 0.37 1.00 12.63
N LYS A 143 -0.50 1.76 11.95
CA LYS A 143 -0.14 3.06 11.36
C LYS A 143 0.31 4.06 12.43
N LEU A 144 -0.43 4.17 13.55
CA LEU A 144 -0.06 5.05 14.66
C LEU A 144 1.27 4.61 15.30
N ARG A 145 1.46 3.31 15.51
CA ARG A 145 2.70 2.76 16.07
C ARG A 145 3.89 3.06 15.17
N TYR A 146 3.74 2.88 13.85
CA TYR A 146 4.77 3.19 12.88
C TYR A 146 5.11 4.68 12.92
N MET A 147 4.12 5.57 12.77
CA MET A 147 4.32 7.02 12.79
C MET A 147 5.02 7.51 14.06
N ILE A 148 4.59 7.03 15.23
CA ILE A 148 5.19 7.42 16.52
C ILE A 148 6.62 6.88 16.65
N ARG A 149 6.88 5.63 16.25
CA ARG A 149 8.17 4.96 16.48
C ARG A 149 9.27 5.42 15.53
N TYR A 150 8.91 5.79 14.30
CA TYR A 150 9.86 6.09 13.24
C TYR A 150 9.88 7.59 12.93
N PRO A 151 9.02 8.16 12.06
CA PRO A 151 9.19 9.53 11.58
C PRO A 151 9.06 10.58 12.69
N LEU A 152 8.13 10.39 13.64
CA LEU A 152 8.00 11.33 14.76
C LEU A 152 9.21 11.28 15.69
N ARG A 153 9.66 10.07 16.05
CA ARG A 153 10.83 9.89 16.92
C ARG A 153 12.09 10.49 16.30
N GLU A 154 12.27 10.30 15.00
CA GLU A 154 13.39 10.85 14.25
C GLU A 154 13.36 12.38 14.22
N SER A 155 12.22 12.98 13.84
CA SER A 155 12.03 14.44 13.87
C SER A 155 12.32 15.04 15.26
N LEU A 156 11.76 14.45 16.32
CA LEU A 156 12.00 14.92 17.70
C LEU A 156 13.46 14.75 18.13
N GLY A 157 14.16 13.73 17.63
CA GLY A 157 15.60 13.55 17.83
C GLY A 157 16.39 14.69 17.22
N TYR A 158 16.14 15.02 15.95
CA TYR A 158 16.78 16.15 15.27
C TYR A 158 16.51 17.50 15.98
N HIS A 159 15.27 17.74 16.42
CA HIS A 159 14.93 18.94 17.19
C HIS A 159 15.67 19.02 18.54
N GLY A 160 15.90 17.88 19.20
CA GLY A 160 16.70 17.80 20.42
C GLY A 160 18.18 18.04 20.17
N ASP A 161 18.74 17.39 19.15
CA ASP A 161 20.14 17.56 18.73
C ASP A 161 20.44 19.01 18.34
N PHE A 162 19.49 19.69 17.69
CA PHE A 162 19.56 21.12 17.41
C PHE A 162 19.65 21.93 18.70
N PHE A 163 18.73 21.68 19.64
CA PHE A 163 18.65 22.44 20.87
C PHE A 163 19.92 22.30 21.72
N GLU A 164 20.46 21.08 21.85
CA GLU A 164 21.72 20.86 22.58
C GLU A 164 22.90 21.53 21.89
N GLN A 165 22.99 21.49 20.55
CA GLN A 165 24.05 22.19 19.83
C GLN A 165 23.96 23.70 20.00
N TRP A 166 22.76 24.28 19.91
CA TRP A 166 22.54 25.70 20.16
C TRP A 166 22.94 26.08 21.60
N LYS A 167 22.50 25.31 22.60
CA LYS A 167 22.84 25.52 24.01
C LYS A 167 24.36 25.48 24.23
N ASN A 168 25.05 24.49 23.68
CA ASN A 168 26.50 24.33 23.78
C ASN A 168 27.28 25.40 22.98
N SER A 169 26.68 25.97 21.92
CA SER A 169 27.31 27.05 21.15
C SER A 169 27.50 28.34 21.96
N LYS A 170 26.66 28.56 22.99
CA LYS A 170 26.83 29.64 23.97
C LYS A 170 28.11 29.49 24.78
N GLU A 171 28.55 28.25 25.00
CA GLU A 171 29.68 27.88 25.86
C GLU A 171 31.03 27.83 25.11
N ARG A 172 31.06 28.23 23.83
CA ARG A 172 32.27 28.40 22.98
C ARG A 172 33.11 27.15 22.71
N VAL A 173 32.56 25.93 22.81
CA VAL A 173 33.39 24.71 22.74
C VAL A 173 33.62 24.18 21.31
N VAL A 174 32.62 24.09 20.42
CA VAL A 174 32.82 23.71 18.99
C VAL A 174 31.64 24.16 18.13
N LYS A 175 31.87 24.84 16.99
CA LYS A 175 30.85 25.02 15.94
C LYS A 175 30.79 23.75 15.07
N ARG A 176 30.03 22.72 15.51
CA ARG A 176 29.67 21.62 14.59
C ARG A 176 28.61 22.11 13.61
N ARG A 177 28.70 21.68 12.36
CA ARG A 177 27.68 21.99 11.35
C ARG A 177 26.44 21.15 11.66
N PHE A 178 25.37 21.81 12.09
CA PHE A 178 24.09 21.18 12.34
C PHE A 178 23.48 20.64 11.03
N ASP A 179 22.92 19.43 11.06
CA ASP A 179 22.21 18.84 9.91
C ASP A 179 20.79 19.42 9.79
N TYR A 180 20.74 20.68 9.37
CA TYR A 180 19.50 21.40 9.13
C TYR A 180 18.63 20.75 8.03
N PRO A 181 19.20 20.30 6.89
CA PRO A 181 18.42 19.56 5.89
C PRO A 181 17.78 18.28 6.46
N GLY A 182 18.54 17.49 7.24
CA GLY A 182 18.02 16.29 7.89
C GLY A 182 16.85 16.57 8.84
N LEU A 183 16.94 17.62 9.66
CA LEU A 183 15.84 18.05 10.53
C LEU A 183 14.56 18.37 9.75
N LEU A 184 14.68 19.16 8.68
CA LEU A 184 13.51 19.54 7.86
C LEU A 184 12.90 18.33 7.16
N ILE A 185 13.72 17.43 6.62
CA ILE A 185 13.26 16.20 5.97
C ILE A 185 12.54 15.30 6.98
N ALA A 186 13.12 15.07 8.16
CA ALA A 186 12.51 14.25 9.20
C ALA A 186 11.17 14.82 9.67
N THR A 187 11.09 16.15 9.83
CA THR A 187 9.87 16.83 10.27
C THR A 187 8.78 16.84 9.19
N ALA A 188 9.16 17.08 7.93
CA ALA A 188 8.25 16.95 6.80
C ALA A 188 7.74 15.51 6.63
N THR A 189 8.59 14.51 6.88
CA THR A 189 8.20 13.09 6.89
C THR A 189 7.17 12.83 7.99
N ALA A 190 7.38 13.34 9.22
CA ALA A 190 6.41 13.22 10.31
C ALA A 190 5.06 13.88 9.94
N PHE A 191 5.07 15.07 9.34
CA PHE A 191 3.87 15.72 8.83
C PHE A 191 3.13 14.85 7.82
N HIS A 192 3.84 14.31 6.83
CA HIS A 192 3.25 13.47 5.80
C HIS A 192 2.51 12.26 6.40
N PHE A 193 3.14 11.53 7.33
CA PHE A 193 2.50 10.39 7.98
C PHE A 193 1.30 10.78 8.86
N ILE A 194 1.35 11.93 9.53
CA ILE A 194 0.19 12.42 10.29
C ILE A 194 -0.98 12.71 9.35
N ASP A 195 -0.73 13.44 8.26
CA ASP A 195 -1.74 13.80 7.27
C ASP A 195 -2.29 12.56 6.55
N GLU A 196 -1.43 11.58 6.22
CA GLU A 196 -1.82 10.30 5.62
C GLU A 196 -2.80 9.53 6.53
N ILE A 197 -2.53 9.45 7.83
CA ILE A 197 -3.43 8.77 8.77
C ILE A 197 -4.78 9.50 8.86
N ILE A 198 -4.78 10.84 8.86
CA ILE A 198 -6.01 11.64 8.88
C ILE A 198 -6.86 11.36 7.63
N GLU A 199 -6.24 11.33 6.45
CA GLU A 199 -6.93 11.02 5.19
C GLU A 199 -7.40 9.57 5.13
N TRP A 200 -6.58 8.63 5.57
CA TRP A 200 -6.92 7.21 5.64
C TRP A 200 -8.14 6.93 6.55
N LEU A 201 -8.27 7.67 7.64
CA LEU A 201 -9.44 7.60 8.53
C LEU A 201 -10.74 8.13 7.88
N LYS A 202 -10.67 8.84 6.75
CA LYS A 202 -11.85 9.27 5.97
C LYS A 202 -12.29 8.23 4.95
N LYS A 203 -11.43 7.28 4.59
CA LYS A 203 -11.70 6.30 3.54
C LYS A 203 -12.77 5.28 3.96
N SER A 204 -13.53 4.80 2.98
CA SER A 204 -14.39 3.63 3.14
C SER A 204 -13.52 2.36 3.23
N ASP A 205 -14.11 1.24 3.65
CA ASP A 205 -13.42 -0.05 3.67
C ASP A 205 -12.87 -0.40 2.27
N PHE A 206 -13.65 -0.14 1.23
CA PHE A 206 -13.20 -0.33 -0.16
C PHE A 206 -12.05 0.61 -0.54
N GLY A 207 -12.10 1.88 -0.11
CA GLY A 207 -11.03 2.84 -0.36
C GLY A 207 -9.69 2.43 0.24
N VAL A 208 -9.69 1.78 1.41
CA VAL A 208 -8.48 1.24 2.03
C VAL A 208 -7.98 0.00 1.30
N LEU A 209 -8.90 -0.88 0.90
CA LEU A 209 -8.57 -2.07 0.12
C LEU A 209 -7.92 -1.69 -1.22
N GLN A 210 -8.45 -0.67 -1.90
CA GLN A 210 -7.90 -0.15 -3.16
C GLN A 210 -6.48 0.41 -3.00
N GLU A 211 -6.15 1.08 -1.89
CA GLU A 211 -4.76 1.50 -1.63
C GLU A 211 -3.82 0.30 -1.50
N THR A 212 -4.29 -0.75 -0.84
CA THR A 212 -3.51 -1.98 -0.67
C THR A 212 -3.28 -2.67 -2.02
N TRP A 213 -4.29 -2.72 -2.87
CA TRP A 213 -4.16 -3.23 -4.24
C TRP A 213 -3.23 -2.38 -5.08
N LYS A 214 -3.34 -1.05 -5.01
CA LYS A 214 -2.44 -0.14 -5.72
C LYS A 214 -0.99 -0.39 -5.34
N ALA A 215 -0.68 -0.50 -4.04
CA ALA A 215 0.68 -0.79 -3.59
C ALA A 215 1.19 -2.17 -4.08
N ALA A 216 0.32 -3.19 -4.11
CA ALA A 216 0.68 -4.51 -4.63
C ALA A 216 0.92 -4.49 -6.14
N LEU A 217 0.12 -3.73 -6.88
CA LEU A 217 0.24 -3.54 -8.32
C LEU A 217 1.50 -2.76 -8.70
N ASP A 218 1.76 -1.63 -8.04
CA ASP A 218 2.95 -0.82 -8.29
C ASP A 218 4.22 -1.67 -8.08
N GLY A 219 4.28 -2.45 -6.99
CA GLY A 219 5.41 -3.35 -6.73
C GLY A 219 5.49 -4.58 -7.64
N TYR A 220 4.37 -5.00 -8.24
CA TYR A 220 4.35 -6.04 -9.27
C TYR A 220 4.90 -5.49 -10.59
N GLU A 221 4.45 -4.31 -11.01
CA GLU A 221 4.86 -3.67 -12.26
C GLU A 221 6.37 -3.43 -12.33
N ASP A 222 6.97 -2.89 -11.27
CA ASP A 222 8.42 -2.66 -11.20
C ASP A 222 9.21 -3.94 -11.53
N ARG A 223 8.75 -5.08 -10.98
CA ARG A 223 9.38 -6.38 -11.19
C ARG A 223 9.14 -6.93 -12.58
N MET A 224 7.91 -6.78 -13.09
CA MET A 224 7.56 -7.23 -14.44
C MET A 224 8.30 -6.45 -15.52
N THR A 225 8.42 -5.14 -15.38
CA THR A 225 9.20 -4.30 -16.30
C THR A 225 10.66 -4.71 -16.32
N ALA A 226 11.26 -5.00 -15.16
CA ALA A 226 12.63 -5.51 -15.09
C ALA A 226 12.78 -6.85 -15.83
N LEU A 227 11.82 -7.77 -15.66
CA LEU A 227 11.81 -9.05 -16.34
C LEU A 227 11.62 -8.93 -17.85
N LEU A 228 10.68 -8.11 -18.31
CA LEU A 228 10.43 -7.84 -19.73
C LEU A 228 11.67 -7.23 -20.39
N ASN A 229 12.30 -6.24 -19.75
CA ASN A 229 13.52 -5.63 -20.27
C ASN A 229 14.67 -6.63 -20.42
N ARG A 230 14.76 -7.63 -19.52
CA ARG A 230 15.72 -8.73 -19.64
C ARG A 230 15.43 -9.64 -20.85
N LEU A 231 14.17 -9.86 -21.19
CA LEU A 231 13.75 -10.75 -22.29
C LEU A 231 13.68 -10.07 -23.66
N ASN A 232 13.50 -8.74 -23.71
CA ASN A 232 13.33 -7.95 -24.93
C ASN A 232 14.41 -8.19 -26.01
N PRO A 233 15.72 -8.32 -25.69
CA PRO A 233 16.73 -8.64 -26.69
C PRO A 233 16.49 -9.99 -27.37
N THR A 234 16.02 -10.99 -26.63
CA THR A 234 15.67 -12.32 -27.16
C THR A 234 14.46 -12.20 -28.09
N ILE A 235 13.39 -11.57 -27.62
CA ILE A 235 12.13 -11.40 -28.37
C ILE A 235 12.35 -10.65 -29.69
N ARG A 236 13.15 -9.56 -29.68
CA ARG A 236 13.46 -8.80 -30.90
C ARG A 236 14.28 -9.62 -31.90
N SER A 237 15.22 -10.43 -31.40
CA SER A 237 16.06 -11.28 -32.24
C SER A 237 15.30 -12.43 -32.92
N GLU A 238 14.11 -12.77 -32.41
CA GLU A 238 13.16 -13.71 -33.01
C GLU A 238 12.31 -13.03 -34.10
N HIS A 239 11.85 -11.80 -33.87
CA HIS A 239 11.03 -11.05 -34.82
C HIS A 239 11.80 -10.63 -36.08
N GLU A 240 13.07 -10.25 -35.95
CA GLU A 240 13.93 -9.83 -37.07
C GLU A 240 14.46 -11.01 -37.92
N ARG A 241 14.19 -12.26 -37.53
CA ARG A 241 14.66 -13.49 -38.22
C ARG A 241 13.55 -14.35 -38.87
N GLY A 242 12.34 -13.79 -39.06
CA GLY A 242 11.33 -14.31 -40.00
C GLY A 242 11.67 -13.97 -41.47
N PRO A 243 11.18 -14.72 -42.47
CA PRO A 243 11.89 -14.91 -43.72
C PRO A 243 12.00 -13.63 -44.56
N ALA A 244 13.23 -13.37 -45.00
CA ALA A 244 13.48 -12.45 -46.09
C ALA A 244 12.87 -12.98 -47.41
N SER A 245 12.19 -12.06 -48.09
CA SER A 245 11.75 -12.05 -49.50
C SER A 245 10.39 -12.68 -49.85
N ALA A 246 9.43 -11.82 -50.18
CA ALA A 246 9.02 -11.62 -51.57
C ALA A 246 8.25 -10.30 -51.71
N HIS A 247 8.62 -9.51 -52.71
CA HIS A 247 7.96 -8.27 -53.12
C HIS A 247 6.46 -8.48 -53.38
N SER A 248 5.61 -7.54 -52.96
CA SER A 248 4.79 -6.76 -53.90
C SER A 248 4.07 -5.60 -53.20
N GLU A 249 4.07 -4.49 -53.91
CA GLU A 249 3.38 -3.24 -53.64
C GLU A 249 1.89 -3.44 -53.34
N THR A 250 1.33 -2.64 -52.45
CA THR A 250 0.16 -1.80 -52.77
C THR A 250 0.08 -0.67 -51.75
N ARG A 251 0.38 0.55 -52.20
CA ARG A 251 -0.06 1.80 -51.57
C ARG A 251 -1.59 1.81 -51.51
N LEU A 252 -2.17 2.18 -50.38
CA LEU A 252 -3.33 3.09 -50.35
C LEU A 252 -3.40 3.77 -48.98
N SER A 253 -3.60 5.09 -49.05
CA SER A 253 -3.55 6.08 -47.98
C SER A 253 -4.91 6.31 -47.30
N GLN A 254 -4.82 6.97 -46.13
CA GLN A 254 -5.79 7.89 -45.50
C GLN A 254 -6.96 7.25 -44.73
N SER A 255 -6.99 7.42 -43.41
CA SER A 255 -7.59 8.55 -42.62
C SER A 255 -9.09 8.28 -42.40
N GLU A 256 -9.75 8.48 -41.25
CA GLU A 256 -9.60 9.13 -39.96
C GLU A 256 -10.48 8.29 -38.98
N ALA A 257 -10.23 8.16 -37.67
CA ALA A 257 -10.44 9.23 -36.71
C ALA A 257 -9.78 8.91 -35.36
N ASN A 258 -8.99 9.88 -34.89
CA ASN A 258 -8.50 10.02 -33.51
C ASN A 258 -9.70 10.28 -32.57
N ASN A 259 -9.73 9.80 -31.32
CA ASN A 259 -9.17 10.42 -30.10
C ASN A 259 -9.97 9.78 -28.92
N LEU A 260 -9.50 9.43 -27.72
CA LEU A 260 -8.36 9.74 -26.87
C LEU A 260 -8.28 8.65 -25.78
N VAL A 261 -7.06 8.32 -25.34
CA VAL A 261 -6.55 8.32 -23.94
C VAL A 261 -5.39 7.34 -23.81
N GLY A 262 -4.21 7.90 -23.47
CA GLY A 262 -3.15 7.21 -22.72
C GLY A 262 -2.31 6.20 -23.49
N HIS A 263 -1.22 6.67 -24.10
CA HIS A 263 -0.10 5.85 -24.53
C HIS A 263 0.52 5.11 -23.32
N GLU A 264 0.26 3.81 -23.21
CA GLU A 264 1.22 2.85 -22.68
C GLU A 264 1.48 1.84 -23.80
N GLU A 265 2.76 1.61 -24.09
CA GLU A 265 3.24 0.85 -25.24
C GLU A 265 2.70 -0.59 -25.26
N ASP A 266 1.81 -0.86 -26.22
CA ASP A 266 1.32 -2.18 -26.59
C ASP A 266 2.40 -2.96 -27.36
N GLN A 267 3.37 -3.54 -26.65
CA GLN A 267 4.26 -4.56 -27.24
C GLN A 267 3.79 -6.00 -26.97
N LEU A 268 2.77 -6.22 -26.13
CA LEU A 268 2.28 -7.56 -25.80
C LEU A 268 1.08 -8.02 -26.66
N GLY A 269 0.63 -7.19 -27.61
CA GLY A 269 -0.66 -7.35 -28.30
C GLY A 269 -0.72 -8.38 -29.43
N ASN A 270 0.42 -8.83 -29.97
CA ASN A 270 0.44 -9.65 -31.20
C ASN A 270 1.37 -10.88 -31.09
N PHE A 271 1.21 -11.71 -30.06
CA PHE A 271 1.88 -13.02 -29.99
C PHE A 271 0.94 -14.12 -30.46
N VAL A 272 0.76 -14.26 -31.78
CA VAL A 272 0.30 -15.52 -32.37
C VAL A 272 1.56 -16.34 -32.66
N ALA A 273 1.80 -17.38 -31.87
CA ALA A 273 2.94 -18.28 -32.06
C ALA A 273 2.76 -19.06 -33.37
N SER A 274 3.46 -18.64 -34.42
CA SER A 274 3.66 -19.43 -35.64
C SER A 274 4.83 -20.39 -35.41
N ASP A 275 4.61 -21.67 -35.74
CA ASP A 275 5.48 -22.82 -35.44
C ASP A 275 6.75 -22.93 -36.33
N THR A 276 7.35 -21.80 -36.72
CA THR A 276 8.50 -21.78 -37.64
C THR A 276 9.58 -20.79 -37.20
N SER A 277 10.64 -21.28 -36.56
CA SER A 277 11.76 -20.52 -35.95
C SER A 277 13.14 -21.02 -36.41
N PRO A 278 14.19 -20.17 -36.48
CA PRO A 278 15.58 -20.62 -36.34
C PRO A 278 15.94 -20.87 -34.86
N VAL A 279 16.95 -21.71 -34.62
CA VAL A 279 17.01 -22.64 -33.48
C VAL A 279 17.51 -22.02 -32.17
N LEU A 280 16.60 -21.50 -31.33
CA LEU A 280 16.81 -21.56 -29.88
C LEU A 280 16.94 -23.04 -29.46
N PRO A 281 17.78 -23.38 -28.45
CA PRO A 281 17.69 -24.68 -27.82
C PRO A 281 16.23 -24.99 -27.47
N ARG A 282 15.77 -26.20 -27.78
CA ARG A 282 14.37 -26.61 -27.57
C ARG A 282 13.88 -26.29 -26.14
N PRO A 283 14.69 -26.44 -25.06
CA PRO A 283 14.30 -26.03 -23.72
C PRO A 283 13.97 -24.54 -23.60
N ARG A 284 14.89 -23.65 -24.03
CA ARG A 284 14.70 -22.19 -24.00
C ARG A 284 13.47 -21.69 -24.76
N ALA A 285 13.19 -22.22 -25.95
CA ALA A 285 12.00 -21.81 -26.70
C ALA A 285 10.69 -22.17 -25.96
N ARG A 286 10.64 -23.36 -25.34
CA ARG A 286 9.49 -23.81 -24.53
C ARG A 286 9.34 -22.96 -23.27
N LEU A 287 10.43 -22.69 -22.56
CA LEU A 287 10.43 -21.86 -21.35
C LEU A 287 10.03 -20.41 -21.64
N LEU A 288 10.49 -19.84 -22.76
CA LEU A 288 10.06 -18.51 -23.20
C LEU A 288 8.56 -18.47 -23.46
N LYS A 289 7.99 -19.50 -24.12
CA LYS A 289 6.54 -19.61 -24.33
C LYS A 289 5.75 -19.67 -23.00
N LEU A 290 6.22 -20.49 -22.06
CA LEU A 290 5.59 -20.59 -20.73
C LEU A 290 5.66 -19.25 -19.99
N LEU A 291 6.83 -18.60 -20.02
CA LEU A 291 7.06 -17.32 -19.37
C LEU A 291 6.11 -16.25 -19.91
N LEU A 292 6.04 -16.07 -21.24
CA LEU A 292 5.13 -15.13 -21.89
C LEU A 292 3.66 -15.39 -21.52
N SER A 293 3.26 -16.66 -21.34
CA SER A 293 1.91 -17.03 -20.91
C SER A 293 1.62 -16.61 -19.47
N VAL A 294 2.61 -16.70 -18.58
CA VAL A 294 2.49 -16.19 -17.19
C VAL A 294 2.43 -14.66 -17.17
N LEU A 295 3.21 -13.98 -18.03
CA LEU A 295 3.11 -12.52 -18.18
C LEU A 295 1.70 -12.09 -18.60
N LEU A 296 1.06 -12.87 -19.49
CA LEU A 296 -0.31 -12.61 -19.94
C LEU A 296 -1.33 -12.75 -18.79
N LEU A 297 -1.21 -13.77 -17.93
CA LEU A 297 -2.04 -13.89 -16.72
C LEU A 297 -1.91 -12.66 -15.84
N GLY A 298 -0.68 -12.24 -15.61
CA GLY A 298 -0.36 -11.00 -14.91
C GLY A 298 -1.03 -9.76 -15.49
N LYS A 299 -0.95 -9.60 -16.82
CA LYS A 299 -1.60 -8.50 -17.55
C LYS A 299 -3.11 -8.52 -17.36
N LEU A 300 -3.75 -9.67 -17.45
CA LEU A 300 -5.21 -9.82 -17.30
C LEU A 300 -5.67 -9.52 -15.87
N ALA A 301 -5.00 -10.08 -14.86
CA ALA A 301 -5.27 -9.77 -13.46
C ALA A 301 -5.11 -8.26 -13.20
N ARG A 302 -4.01 -7.68 -13.67
CA ARG A 302 -3.75 -6.24 -13.57
C ARG A 302 -4.89 -5.41 -14.16
N ILE A 303 -5.31 -5.70 -15.39
CA ILE A 303 -6.39 -4.95 -16.05
C ILE A 303 -7.68 -5.00 -15.21
N LEU A 304 -8.02 -6.17 -14.67
CA LEU A 304 -9.20 -6.34 -13.83
C LEU A 304 -9.11 -5.49 -12.55
N PHE A 305 -8.01 -5.60 -11.80
CA PHE A 305 -7.86 -4.86 -10.54
C PHE A 305 -7.68 -3.35 -10.74
N ASN A 306 -7.01 -2.91 -11.81
CA ASN A 306 -6.91 -1.49 -12.17
C ASN A 306 -8.29 -0.88 -12.46
N LYS A 307 -9.19 -1.62 -13.11
CA LYS A 307 -10.58 -1.16 -13.32
C LYS A 307 -11.38 -1.02 -12.02
N LEU A 308 -10.92 -1.64 -10.94
CA LEU A 308 -11.51 -1.53 -9.61
C LEU A 308 -10.83 -0.45 -8.75
N LEU A 309 -9.74 0.19 -9.18
CA LEU A 309 -9.10 1.29 -8.45
C LEU A 309 -9.83 2.62 -8.67
N ILE A 310 -9.69 3.55 -7.72
CA ILE A 310 -10.08 4.95 -7.94
C ILE A 310 -9.05 5.57 -8.87
N THR A 311 -9.49 6.06 -10.03
CA THR A 311 -8.64 6.91 -10.87
C THR A 311 -9.03 8.38 -10.66
N PRO A 312 -8.10 9.34 -10.84
CA PRO A 312 -8.42 10.77 -10.72
C PRO A 312 -9.53 11.23 -11.67
N ILE A 313 -9.73 10.51 -12.78
CA ILE A 313 -10.62 10.88 -13.89
C ILE A 313 -11.99 10.18 -13.76
N SER A 314 -12.07 9.03 -13.08
CA SER A 314 -13.32 8.29 -12.87
C SER A 314 -13.81 8.40 -11.42
N ARG A 315 -15.08 8.78 -11.23
CA ARG A 315 -15.77 8.51 -9.96
C ARG A 315 -15.70 7.00 -9.66
N PRO A 316 -15.58 6.58 -8.38
CA PRO A 316 -15.59 5.16 -8.07
C PRO A 316 -16.88 4.52 -8.59
N GLY A 317 -16.78 3.70 -9.63
CA GLY A 317 -17.94 3.01 -10.20
C GLY A 317 -18.55 1.99 -9.24
N PHE A 318 -17.76 1.56 -8.25
CA PHE A 318 -18.11 0.50 -7.31
C PHE A 318 -17.67 0.82 -5.87
N THR A 319 -18.36 0.22 -4.91
CA THR A 319 -18.03 0.15 -3.49
C THR A 319 -18.31 -1.27 -2.98
N LEU A 320 -17.83 -1.58 -1.78
CA LEU A 320 -18.29 -2.75 -1.03
C LEU A 320 -19.62 -2.43 -0.33
N ASP A 321 -20.50 -3.42 -0.26
CA ASP A 321 -21.69 -3.38 0.59
C ASP A 321 -21.32 -3.27 2.09
N SER A 322 -22.33 -3.02 2.93
CA SER A 322 -22.13 -2.95 4.39
C SER A 322 -22.06 -4.32 5.07
N GLN A 323 -22.26 -5.42 4.35
CA GLN A 323 -22.38 -6.77 4.91
C GLN A 323 -21.04 -7.51 4.98
N MET A 324 -20.01 -7.00 4.31
CA MET A 324 -18.67 -7.59 4.37
C MET A 324 -18.01 -7.38 5.75
N SER A 325 -17.72 -8.48 6.45
CA SER A 325 -17.03 -8.51 7.76
C SER A 325 -15.53 -8.23 7.64
N SER A 326 -14.85 -7.95 8.76
CA SER A 326 -13.39 -7.82 8.80
C SER A 326 -12.68 -9.07 8.29
N ALA A 327 -13.14 -10.27 8.71
CA ALA A 327 -12.54 -11.53 8.30
C ALA A 327 -12.59 -11.72 6.77
N GLN A 328 -13.71 -11.34 6.15
CA GLN A 328 -13.84 -11.39 4.70
C GLN A 328 -12.97 -10.34 3.99
N ILE A 329 -12.86 -9.12 4.53
CA ILE A 329 -12.01 -8.06 3.95
C ILE A 329 -10.53 -8.45 4.04
N ASP A 330 -10.08 -8.97 5.19
CA ASP A 330 -8.71 -9.45 5.38
C ASP A 330 -8.42 -10.63 4.46
N TYR A 331 -9.36 -11.58 4.34
CA TYR A 331 -9.23 -12.68 3.40
C TYR A 331 -9.11 -12.16 1.96
N LEU A 332 -10.00 -11.27 1.49
CA LEU A 332 -9.93 -10.69 0.15
C LEU A 332 -8.60 -9.94 -0.08
N THR A 333 -8.13 -9.19 0.91
CA THR A 333 -6.83 -8.50 0.86
C THR A 333 -5.69 -9.50 0.66
N ASN A 334 -5.70 -10.60 1.41
CA ASN A 334 -4.68 -11.64 1.29
C ASN A 334 -4.74 -12.38 -0.04
N GLN A 335 -5.93 -12.77 -0.50
CA GLN A 335 -6.11 -13.44 -1.79
C GLN A 335 -5.59 -12.57 -2.95
N THR A 336 -6.02 -11.32 -3.02
CA THR A 336 -5.61 -10.39 -4.09
C THR A 336 -4.10 -10.13 -4.10
N ARG A 337 -3.48 -9.93 -2.93
CA ARG A 337 -2.00 -9.83 -2.82
C ARG A 337 -1.31 -11.12 -3.27
N SER A 338 -1.88 -12.27 -2.95
CA SER A 338 -1.29 -13.58 -3.23
C SER A 338 -1.34 -13.93 -4.72
N VAL A 339 -2.38 -13.47 -5.46
CA VAL A 339 -2.42 -13.58 -6.94
C VAL A 339 -1.16 -12.97 -7.56
N PHE A 340 -0.88 -11.69 -7.30
CA PHE A 340 0.27 -11.00 -7.92
C PHE A 340 1.61 -11.58 -7.46
N PHE A 341 1.73 -11.91 -6.18
CA PHE A 341 2.95 -12.52 -5.64
C PHE A 341 3.22 -13.89 -6.26
N SER A 342 2.20 -14.74 -6.40
CA SER A 342 2.35 -16.06 -7.00
C SER A 342 2.60 -16.01 -8.51
N ILE A 343 1.97 -15.09 -9.24
CA ILE A 343 2.27 -14.86 -10.66
C ILE A 343 3.75 -14.47 -10.83
N TRP A 344 4.25 -13.54 -9.99
CA TRP A 344 5.65 -13.16 -10.00
C TRP A 344 6.58 -14.35 -9.73
N ASN A 345 6.33 -15.13 -8.67
CA ASN A 345 7.19 -16.26 -8.33
C ASN A 345 7.23 -17.32 -9.45
N LEU A 346 6.09 -17.58 -10.09
CA LEU A 346 6.02 -18.48 -11.22
C LEU A 346 6.83 -17.95 -12.42
N ALA A 347 6.71 -16.65 -12.73
CA ALA A 347 7.49 -16.02 -13.78
C ALA A 347 9.00 -16.05 -13.48
N ASP A 348 9.40 -15.76 -12.25
CA ASP A 348 10.80 -15.75 -11.81
C ASP A 348 11.43 -17.15 -11.84
N MET A 349 10.67 -18.17 -11.41
CA MET A 349 11.08 -19.57 -11.51
C MET A 349 11.30 -19.98 -12.97
N LEU A 350 10.35 -19.70 -13.86
CA LEU A 350 10.48 -20.02 -15.28
C LEU A 350 11.63 -19.25 -15.95
N ALA A 351 11.86 -17.99 -15.54
CA ALA A 351 12.97 -17.20 -16.05
C ALA A 351 14.33 -17.75 -15.56
N THR A 352 14.39 -18.25 -14.32
CA THR A 352 15.58 -18.94 -13.80
C THR A 352 15.86 -20.22 -14.58
N LEU A 353 14.83 -21.01 -14.86
CA LEU A 353 14.95 -22.20 -15.72
C LEU A 353 15.40 -21.85 -17.14
N TYR A 354 14.89 -20.75 -17.70
CA TYR A 354 15.29 -20.23 -19.01
C TYR A 354 16.78 -19.85 -19.05
N ASP A 355 17.26 -19.17 -18.00
CA ASP A 355 18.67 -18.78 -17.86
C ASP A 355 19.58 -20.01 -17.78
N LEU A 356 19.14 -21.04 -17.03
CA LEU A 356 19.85 -22.31 -16.86
C LEU A 356 19.72 -23.28 -18.05
N ASP A 357 18.82 -23.02 -19.01
CA ASP A 357 18.48 -23.90 -20.14
C ASP A 357 18.01 -25.30 -19.69
N ARG A 358 17.17 -25.37 -18.64
CA ARG A 358 16.66 -26.63 -18.04
C ARG A 358 15.14 -26.66 -17.96
N LEU A 359 14.53 -27.82 -18.28
CA LEU A 359 13.09 -28.07 -18.13
C LEU A 359 12.74 -28.86 -16.86
N GLU A 360 13.72 -29.15 -16.00
CA GLU A 360 13.48 -29.87 -14.76
C GLU A 360 12.50 -29.08 -13.87
N ASN A 361 11.66 -29.82 -13.13
CA ASN A 361 10.72 -29.29 -12.13
C ASN A 361 9.52 -28.47 -12.67
N LEU A 362 9.11 -28.65 -13.93
CA LEU A 362 7.85 -28.04 -14.44
C LEU A 362 6.59 -28.47 -13.67
N GLU A 363 6.62 -29.58 -12.93
CA GLU A 363 5.53 -29.97 -12.02
C GLU A 363 5.28 -28.93 -10.91
N ALA A 364 6.34 -28.28 -10.43
CA ALA A 364 6.21 -27.18 -9.46
C ALA A 364 5.49 -25.97 -10.07
N ALA A 365 5.68 -25.74 -11.38
CA ALA A 365 5.00 -24.68 -12.12
C ALA A 365 3.49 -24.89 -12.16
N GLN A 366 3.04 -26.14 -12.34
CA GLN A 366 1.62 -26.47 -12.32
C GLN A 366 0.99 -26.21 -10.95
N HIS A 367 1.65 -26.66 -9.88
CA HIS A 367 1.17 -26.43 -8.52
C HIS A 367 1.07 -24.93 -8.18
N ASP A 368 2.02 -24.11 -8.67
CA ASP A 368 1.95 -22.67 -8.48
C ASP A 368 0.86 -22.01 -9.33
N LEU A 369 0.59 -22.52 -10.55
CA LEU A 369 -0.57 -22.09 -11.34
C LEU A 369 -1.90 -22.41 -10.66
N ASP A 370 -2.04 -23.60 -10.06
CA ASP A 370 -3.26 -23.99 -9.34
C ASP A 370 -3.51 -23.07 -8.14
N LYS A 371 -2.45 -22.64 -7.43
CA LYS A 371 -2.56 -21.62 -6.37
C LYS A 371 -3.01 -20.27 -6.91
N ILE A 372 -2.45 -19.82 -8.03
CA ILE A 372 -2.83 -18.55 -8.68
C ILE A 372 -4.33 -18.56 -8.98
N LEU A 373 -4.82 -19.65 -9.58
CA LEU A 373 -6.25 -19.84 -9.87
C LEU A 373 -7.09 -19.83 -8.59
N GLY A 374 -6.68 -20.58 -7.56
CA GLY A 374 -7.39 -20.62 -6.28
C GLY A 374 -7.51 -19.24 -5.63
N TYR A 375 -6.43 -18.45 -5.64
CA TYR A 375 -6.43 -17.09 -5.10
C TYR A 375 -7.28 -16.12 -5.94
N PHE A 376 -7.20 -16.23 -7.26
CA PHE A 376 -7.98 -15.42 -8.18
C PHE A 376 -9.49 -15.70 -8.01
N ASP A 377 -9.90 -16.97 -8.09
CA ASP A 377 -11.29 -17.37 -7.98
C ASP A 377 -11.91 -17.01 -6.62
N SER A 378 -11.13 -17.16 -5.55
CA SER A 378 -11.56 -16.74 -4.21
C SER A 378 -11.79 -15.22 -4.14
N SER A 379 -10.93 -14.43 -4.80
CA SER A 379 -11.09 -12.98 -4.90
C SER A 379 -12.34 -12.61 -5.71
N ILE A 380 -12.49 -13.19 -6.90
CA ILE A 380 -13.63 -12.96 -7.80
C ILE A 380 -14.95 -13.36 -7.14
N ARG A 381 -14.98 -14.48 -6.40
CA ARG A 381 -16.16 -14.94 -5.67
C ARG A 381 -16.61 -13.88 -4.64
N LEU A 382 -15.72 -13.42 -3.77
CA LEU A 382 -16.07 -12.41 -2.77
C LEU A 382 -16.46 -11.07 -3.40
N LEU A 383 -15.73 -10.63 -4.43
CA LEU A 383 -16.09 -9.42 -5.17
C LEU A 383 -17.47 -9.54 -5.81
N SER A 384 -17.81 -10.69 -6.39
CA SER A 384 -19.13 -10.90 -6.98
C SER A 384 -20.24 -10.84 -5.94
N LEU A 385 -19.98 -11.18 -4.67
CA LEU A 385 -20.98 -11.16 -3.61
C LEU A 385 -21.18 -9.76 -3.02
N HIS A 386 -20.09 -8.99 -2.87
CA HIS A 386 -20.10 -7.76 -2.06
C HIS A 386 -19.88 -6.47 -2.84
N LEU A 387 -19.48 -6.54 -4.11
CA LEU A 387 -19.23 -5.34 -4.91
C LEU A 387 -20.55 -4.81 -5.49
N VAL A 388 -20.88 -3.57 -5.12
CA VAL A 388 -22.10 -2.87 -5.54
C VAL A 388 -21.77 -1.52 -6.20
N PRO A 389 -22.63 -0.98 -7.08
CA PRO A 389 -22.39 0.34 -7.67
C PRO A 389 -22.42 1.46 -6.63
N SER A 390 -21.52 2.43 -6.73
CA SER A 390 -21.48 3.58 -5.79
C SER A 390 -22.64 4.57 -5.98
N HIS A 391 -23.30 4.56 -7.14
CA HIS A 391 -24.43 5.43 -7.44
C HIS A 391 -25.60 4.64 -8.04
N PRO A 392 -26.83 4.76 -7.52
CA PRO A 392 -28.01 4.06 -8.03
C PRO A 392 -28.32 4.39 -9.50
N ASN A 393 -27.97 5.61 -9.94
CA ASN A 393 -28.24 6.10 -11.28
C ASN A 393 -27.26 5.57 -12.35
N LEU A 394 -26.32 4.69 -11.97
CA LEU A 394 -25.37 4.11 -12.92
C LEU A 394 -25.99 3.10 -13.90
N GLN A 395 -27.28 2.74 -13.78
CA GLN A 395 -28.10 2.31 -14.92
C GLN A 395 -29.59 2.05 -14.57
N PRO A 396 -30.56 2.76 -15.18
CA PRO A 396 -31.94 2.31 -15.26
C PRO A 396 -32.05 1.21 -16.33
N GLY A 397 -32.32 -0.04 -15.92
CA GLY A 397 -32.61 -1.14 -16.87
C GLY A 397 -32.07 -2.52 -16.50
N LEU A 398 -31.15 -2.65 -15.53
CA LEU A 398 -30.74 -3.96 -15.04
C LEU A 398 -31.78 -4.53 -14.06
N PRO A 399 -32.21 -5.80 -14.21
CA PRO A 399 -32.99 -6.49 -13.19
C PRO A 399 -32.22 -6.49 -11.87
N ALA A 400 -32.91 -6.30 -10.74
CA ALA A 400 -32.32 -6.30 -9.40
C ALA A 400 -31.57 -7.62 -9.04
N SER A 401 -31.74 -8.68 -9.85
CA SER A 401 -31.13 -10.00 -9.69
C SER A 401 -29.81 -10.20 -10.45
N GLU A 402 -29.43 -9.29 -11.36
CA GLU A 402 -28.19 -9.46 -12.14
C GLU A 402 -26.97 -8.94 -11.39
N ASN A 403 -25.99 -9.82 -11.21
CA ASN A 403 -24.72 -9.50 -10.57
C ASN A 403 -23.91 -8.57 -11.48
N ILE A 404 -23.94 -7.26 -11.18
CA ILE A 404 -23.31 -6.19 -11.96
C ILE A 404 -21.80 -6.44 -12.14
N PHE A 405 -21.16 -7.02 -11.14
CA PHE A 405 -19.76 -7.42 -11.23
C PHE A 405 -19.57 -8.51 -12.30
N LYS A 406 -20.38 -9.57 -12.28
CA LYS A 406 -20.33 -10.61 -13.32
C LYS A 406 -20.56 -10.03 -14.71
N HIS A 407 -21.58 -9.19 -14.89
CA HIS A 407 -21.87 -8.57 -16.19
C HIS A 407 -20.69 -7.71 -16.71
N ARG A 408 -20.01 -6.97 -15.82
CA ARG A 408 -18.94 -6.04 -16.20
C ARG A 408 -17.58 -6.69 -16.39
N PHE A 409 -17.32 -7.81 -15.71
CA PHE A 409 -15.99 -8.41 -15.64
C PHE A 409 -15.91 -9.85 -16.17
N SER A 410 -17.03 -10.48 -16.54
CA SER A 410 -17.07 -11.86 -17.06
C SER A 410 -16.05 -12.09 -18.17
N LEU A 411 -16.03 -11.23 -19.19
CA LEU A 411 -15.09 -11.36 -20.30
C LEU A 411 -13.62 -11.40 -19.85
N LEU A 412 -13.22 -10.55 -18.90
CA LEU A 412 -11.85 -10.53 -18.38
C LEU A 412 -11.54 -11.75 -17.51
N ILE A 413 -12.52 -12.20 -16.73
CA ILE A 413 -12.43 -13.42 -15.92
C ILE A 413 -12.25 -14.62 -16.85
N ASP A 414 -13.10 -14.76 -17.86
CA ASP A 414 -13.05 -15.85 -18.85
C ASP A 414 -11.73 -15.85 -19.62
N GLN A 415 -11.21 -14.68 -20.01
CA GLN A 415 -9.90 -14.55 -20.63
C GLN A 415 -8.76 -14.99 -19.70
N PHE A 416 -8.84 -14.68 -18.40
CA PHE A 416 -7.85 -15.12 -17.42
C PHE A 416 -7.86 -16.64 -17.29
N HIS A 417 -9.03 -17.25 -17.15
CA HIS A 417 -9.18 -18.71 -17.09
C HIS A 417 -8.72 -19.39 -18.38
N LEU A 418 -9.04 -18.84 -19.54
CA LEU A 418 -8.58 -19.37 -20.83
C LEU A 418 -7.05 -19.33 -20.96
N ALA A 419 -6.43 -18.21 -20.56
CA ALA A 419 -4.97 -18.09 -20.55
C ALA A 419 -4.32 -19.11 -19.60
N ALA A 420 -4.92 -19.35 -18.42
CA ALA A 420 -4.43 -20.33 -17.46
C ALA A 420 -4.58 -21.77 -17.98
N GLN A 421 -5.68 -22.06 -18.68
CA GLN A 421 -5.90 -23.35 -19.32
C GLN A 421 -4.87 -23.62 -20.43
N ASN A 422 -4.58 -22.60 -21.24
CA ASN A 422 -3.55 -22.70 -22.28
C ASN A 422 -2.16 -22.96 -21.67
N LEU A 423 -1.81 -22.24 -20.60
CA LEU A 423 -0.56 -22.48 -19.86
C LEU A 423 -0.51 -23.90 -19.27
N THR A 424 -1.61 -24.39 -18.69
CA THR A 424 -1.72 -25.77 -18.18
C THR A 424 -1.46 -26.80 -19.28
N ASN A 425 -2.03 -26.59 -20.47
CA ASN A 425 -1.84 -27.49 -21.61
C ASN A 425 -0.38 -27.49 -22.08
N ASP A 426 0.25 -26.31 -22.14
CA ASP A 426 1.67 -26.19 -22.50
C ASP A 426 2.60 -26.83 -21.46
N LEU A 427 2.33 -26.64 -20.15
CA LEU A 427 3.09 -27.27 -19.07
C LEU A 427 3.05 -28.80 -19.16
N LYS A 428 1.86 -29.39 -19.35
CA LYS A 428 1.69 -30.83 -19.53
C LYS A 428 2.45 -31.33 -20.76
N ARG A 429 2.25 -30.67 -21.91
CA ARG A 429 2.93 -31.01 -23.17
C ARG A 429 4.44 -31.01 -23.01
N PHE A 430 5.01 -30.01 -22.33
CA PHE A 430 6.46 -29.90 -22.18
C PHE A 430 7.04 -30.83 -21.12
N THR A 431 6.26 -31.18 -20.09
CA THR A 431 6.64 -32.21 -19.09
C THR A 431 6.69 -33.60 -19.73
N ASP A 432 5.69 -33.95 -20.54
CA ASP A 432 5.63 -35.26 -21.22
C ASP A 432 6.74 -35.44 -22.27
N LEU A 433 7.18 -34.32 -22.88
CA LEU A 433 8.28 -34.30 -23.85
C LEU A 433 9.68 -34.32 -23.21
N ASP A 434 9.79 -34.15 -21.89
CA ASP A 434 11.06 -34.24 -21.14
C ASP A 434 11.27 -35.65 -20.56
N ARG A 435 10.17 -36.38 -20.34
CA ARG A 435 10.18 -37.77 -19.84
C ARG A 435 10.42 -38.83 -20.93
N ASN A 436 10.33 -38.45 -22.21
CA ASN A 436 10.58 -39.30 -23.38
C ASN A 436 11.82 -38.82 -24.13
#